data_AF-L5P0F4-F1
#
_entry.id   AF-L5P0F4-F1
#
_cell.length_a   1.000
_cell.length_b   1.000
_cell.length_c   1.000
_cell.angle_alpha   90.00
_cell.angle_beta   90.00
_cell.angle_gamma   90.00
#
_symmetry.space_group_name_H-M   'P 1'
#
loop_
_entity.id
_entity.type
_entity.pdbx_description
1 polymer ?
#
loop_
_entity_poly.entity_id
_entity_poly.type
_entity_poly.pdbx_seq_one_letter_code
_entity_poly.pdbx_strand_id
1 'polypeptide(L)'
;MLIDALVRVFGANLPIVALLFIGIAVEKYYVSRVTVFTNVLALNMSFLSLDQAPWLLVWYGDLGLLLGLYGFAAYLLNAKTSILYNLPAYSLYSSFPVALVILLGPDEWLVALVLASTVSLAAGFVLEEKLGLDIAHWGPRPGQVSRFIRTATMEYVDAYGVYQKVDLDVGLKT
;
A
#
# COMPACT_ATOMS: atom_id res chain seq x y z
N MET A 1 -4.01 -34.74 -4.07
CA MET A 1 -5.31 -34.03 -4.19
C MET A 1 -5.05 -32.54 -4.37
N LEU A 2 -6.02 -31.75 -4.86
CA LEU A 2 -5.85 -30.29 -5.02
C LEU A 2 -5.45 -29.63 -3.68
N ILE A 3 -6.00 -30.14 -2.58
CA ILE A 3 -5.67 -29.74 -1.21
C ILE A 3 -4.20 -30.02 -0.87
N ASP A 4 -3.64 -31.17 -1.23
CA ASP A 4 -2.21 -31.45 -0.98
C ASP A 4 -1.31 -30.53 -1.81
N ALA A 5 -1.70 -30.22 -3.05
CA ALA A 5 -0.96 -29.27 -3.89
C ALA A 5 -1.03 -27.85 -3.32
N LEU A 6 -2.20 -27.43 -2.82
CA LEU A 6 -2.39 -26.15 -2.12
C LEU A 6 -1.56 -26.10 -0.82
N VAL A 7 -1.55 -27.15 -0.01
CA VAL A 7 -0.76 -27.21 1.23
C VAL A 7 0.74 -27.25 0.94
N ARG A 8 1.17 -27.88 -0.17
CA ARG A 8 2.58 -27.93 -0.56
C ARG A 8 3.09 -26.60 -1.14
N VAL A 9 2.22 -25.86 -1.85
CA VAL A 9 2.55 -24.57 -2.46
C VAL A 9 2.37 -23.41 -1.49
N PHE A 10 1.31 -23.44 -0.68
CA PHE A 10 0.92 -22.36 0.21
C PHE A 10 1.07 -22.68 1.70
N GLY A 11 1.34 -23.91 2.12
CA GLY A 11 1.23 -24.29 3.55
C GLY A 11 2.10 -23.45 4.49
N ALA A 12 3.41 -23.41 4.26
CA ALA A 12 4.31 -22.58 5.07
C ALA A 12 4.16 -21.07 4.77
N ASN A 13 3.75 -20.73 3.55
CA ASN A 13 3.67 -19.35 3.06
C ASN A 13 2.25 -18.74 3.16
N LEU A 14 1.30 -19.45 3.77
CA LEU A 14 -0.11 -19.06 3.83
C LEU A 14 -0.29 -17.70 4.52
N PRO A 15 0.42 -17.39 5.63
CA PRO A 15 0.34 -16.08 6.25
C PRO A 15 0.85 -14.96 5.33
N ILE A 16 1.92 -15.22 4.58
CA ILE A 16 2.54 -14.26 3.66
C ILE A 16 1.57 -13.95 2.51
N VAL A 17 0.98 -14.99 1.91
CA VAL A 17 0.02 -14.84 0.82
C VAL A 17 -1.28 -14.18 1.30
N ALA A 18 -1.76 -14.53 2.49
CA ALA A 18 -2.92 -13.89 3.09
C ALA A 18 -2.68 -12.39 3.35
N LEU A 19 -1.52 -12.02 3.89
CA LEU A 19 -1.15 -10.62 4.14
C LEU A 19 -0.98 -9.82 2.84
N LEU A 20 -0.39 -10.41 1.80
CA LEU A 20 -0.32 -9.79 0.47
C LEU A 20 -1.71 -9.61 -0.14
N PHE A 21 -2.58 -10.62 -0.03
CA PHE A 21 -3.95 -10.52 -0.54
C PHE A 21 -4.75 -9.45 0.19
N ILE A 22 -4.62 -9.36 1.52
CA ILE A 22 -5.19 -8.27 2.33
C ILE A 22 -4.61 -6.94 1.87
N GLY A 23 -3.29 -6.84 1.66
CA GLY A 23 -2.63 -5.65 1.15
C GLY A 23 -3.24 -5.16 -0.15
N ILE A 24 -3.40 -6.06 -1.13
CA ILE A 24 -4.05 -5.78 -2.43
C ILE A 24 -5.51 -5.34 -2.24
N ALA A 25 -6.28 -6.04 -1.41
CA ALA A 25 -7.68 -5.73 -1.17
C ALA A 25 -7.87 -4.35 -0.51
N VAL A 26 -6.99 -4.02 0.43
CA VAL A 26 -6.96 -2.77 1.17
C VAL A 26 -6.43 -1.63 0.30
N GLU A 27 -5.51 -1.89 -0.63
CA GLU A 27 -4.92 -0.90 -1.54
C GLU A 27 -5.98 -0.20 -2.39
N LYS A 28 -7.08 -0.91 -2.72
CA LYS A 28 -8.22 -0.34 -3.45
C LYS A 28 -8.91 0.82 -2.71
N TYR A 29 -8.86 0.84 -1.38
CA TYR A 29 -9.62 1.79 -0.54
C TYR A 29 -8.73 2.66 0.35
N TYR A 30 -7.56 2.17 0.76
CA TYR A 30 -6.65 2.79 1.72
C TYR A 30 -5.23 2.84 1.15
N VAL A 31 -5.11 3.48 -0.01
CA VAL A 31 -3.84 3.66 -0.73
C VAL A 31 -2.75 4.11 0.24
N SER A 32 -1.63 3.39 0.23
CA SER A 32 -0.40 3.64 1.00
C SER A 32 -0.40 3.44 2.52
N ARG A 33 -1.49 3.63 3.27
CA ARG A 33 -1.38 3.63 4.76
C ARG A 33 -1.39 2.24 5.39
N VAL A 34 -2.54 1.58 5.32
CA VAL A 34 -2.75 0.26 5.93
C VAL A 34 -2.10 -0.83 5.05
N THR A 35 -2.10 -0.62 3.73
CA THR A 35 -1.45 -1.51 2.75
C THR A 35 0.06 -1.65 2.99
N VAL A 36 0.79 -0.55 3.24
CA VAL A 36 2.23 -0.63 3.51
C VAL A 36 2.49 -1.45 4.77
N PHE A 37 1.69 -1.23 5.83
CA PHE A 37 1.81 -2.00 7.05
C PHE A 37 1.62 -3.51 6.82
N THR A 38 0.56 -3.91 6.12
CA THR A 38 0.30 -5.33 5.84
C THR A 38 1.35 -5.95 4.92
N ASN A 39 1.81 -5.24 3.90
CA ASN A 39 2.79 -5.74 2.95
C ASN A 39 4.16 -5.93 3.61
N VAL A 40 4.59 -4.95 4.39
CA VAL A 40 5.86 -5.04 5.11
C VAL A 40 5.82 -6.12 6.19
N LEU A 41 4.69 -6.34 6.86
CA LEU A 41 4.55 -7.48 7.76
C LEU A 41 4.72 -8.81 6.99
N ALA A 42 4.12 -8.92 5.80
CA ALA A 42 4.31 -10.09 4.94
C ALA A 42 5.78 -10.30 4.57
N LEU A 43 6.48 -9.21 4.21
CA LEU A 43 7.90 -9.21 3.89
C LEU A 43 8.76 -9.68 5.07
N ASN A 44 8.54 -9.12 6.26
CA ASN A 44 9.30 -9.52 7.45
C ASN A 44 9.00 -10.96 7.88
N MET A 45 7.76 -11.42 7.76
CA MET A 45 7.42 -12.83 7.97
C MET A 45 8.10 -13.76 6.96
N SER A 46 8.29 -13.30 5.71
CA SER A 46 9.04 -14.07 4.71
C SER A 46 10.51 -14.25 5.10
N PHE A 47 11.12 -13.27 5.79
CA PHE A 47 12.50 -13.37 6.26
C PHE A 47 12.67 -14.44 7.34
N LEU A 48 11.66 -14.68 8.17
CA LEU A 48 11.69 -15.73 9.18
C LEU A 48 11.78 -17.14 8.58
N SER A 49 11.47 -17.28 7.28
CA SER A 49 11.56 -18.55 6.55
C SER A 49 12.92 -18.71 5.84
N LEU A 50 13.81 -17.70 5.91
CA LEU A 50 15.14 -17.74 5.30
C LEU A 50 16.20 -18.12 6.34
N ASP A 51 17.09 -19.05 6.00
CA ASP A 51 18.23 -19.39 6.86
C ASP A 51 19.23 -18.22 6.98
N GLN A 52 19.38 -17.45 5.90
CA GLN A 52 20.20 -16.23 5.85
C GLN A 52 19.54 -15.20 4.94
N ALA A 53 19.43 -13.95 5.43
CA ALA A 53 18.93 -12.82 4.65
C ALA A 53 20.07 -11.80 4.43
N PRO A 54 20.22 -11.23 3.22
CA PRO A 54 21.17 -10.16 2.97
C PRO A 54 20.90 -8.96 3.89
N TRP A 55 21.95 -8.34 4.43
CA TRP A 55 21.81 -7.24 5.39
C TRP A 55 20.99 -6.06 4.84
N LEU A 56 21.13 -5.72 3.56
CA LEU A 56 20.34 -4.67 2.90
C LEU A 56 18.84 -5.01 2.82
N LEU A 57 18.51 -6.30 2.63
CA LEU A 57 17.12 -6.76 2.56
C LEU A 57 16.47 -6.65 3.95
N VAL A 58 17.22 -6.94 5.02
CA VAL A 58 16.77 -6.73 6.40
C VAL A 58 16.49 -5.25 6.66
N TRP A 59 17.41 -4.35 6.30
CA TRP A 59 17.19 -2.90 6.41
C TRP A 59 15.96 -2.42 5.64
N TYR A 60 15.75 -2.95 4.44
CA TYR A 60 14.56 -2.65 3.65
C TYR A 60 13.28 -3.09 4.39
N GLY A 61 13.27 -4.28 5.01
CA GLY A 61 12.15 -4.72 5.85
C GLY A 61 11.93 -3.85 7.10
N ASP A 62 13.00 -3.48 7.80
CA ASP A 62 12.94 -2.69 9.03
C ASP A 62 12.47 -1.24 8.79
N LEU A 63 13.02 -0.59 7.75
CA LEU A 63 12.58 0.74 7.32
C LEU A 63 11.12 0.70 6.86
N GLY A 64 10.74 -0.37 6.17
CA GLY A 64 9.34 -0.65 5.83
C GLY A 64 8.46 -0.72 7.08
N LEU A 65 8.91 -1.35 8.17
CA LEU A 65 8.10 -1.51 9.39
C LEU A 65 7.85 -0.17 10.05
N LEU A 66 8.87 0.67 10.15
CA LEU A 66 8.74 2.03 10.66
C LEU A 66 7.77 2.84 9.79
N LEU A 67 7.88 2.73 8.47
CA LEU A 67 6.99 3.39 7.52
C LEU A 67 5.54 2.88 7.69
N GLY A 68 5.35 1.57 7.77
CA GLY A 68 4.04 0.93 7.97
C GLY A 68 3.38 1.36 9.28
N LEU A 69 4.14 1.36 10.38
CA LEU A 69 3.65 1.82 11.69
C LEU A 69 3.26 3.30 11.65
N TYR A 70 4.09 4.15 11.04
CA TYR A 70 3.77 5.56 10.86
C TYR A 70 2.49 5.75 10.02
N GLY A 71 2.36 5.01 8.92
CA GLY A 71 1.17 5.02 8.06
C GLY A 71 -0.10 4.59 8.77
N PHE A 72 0.00 3.50 9.54
CA PHE A 72 -1.08 2.97 10.35
C PHE A 72 -1.49 3.94 11.47
N ALA A 73 -0.53 4.55 12.16
CA ALA A 73 -0.79 5.59 13.15
C ALA A 73 -1.45 6.82 12.51
N ALA A 74 -0.95 7.29 11.37
CA ALA A 74 -1.54 8.39 10.63
C ALA A 74 -2.97 8.06 10.15
N TYR A 75 -3.27 6.80 9.86
CA TYR A 75 -4.63 6.34 9.59
C TYR A 75 -5.52 6.44 10.84
N LEU A 76 -5.09 5.88 11.98
CA LEU A 76 -5.85 5.91 13.23
C LEU A 76 -6.13 7.33 13.72
N LEU A 77 -5.16 8.23 13.57
CA LEU A 77 -5.26 9.63 13.98
C LEU A 77 -5.92 10.53 12.91
N ASN A 78 -6.34 9.96 11.79
CA ASN A 78 -6.89 10.67 10.64
C ASN A 78 -6.00 11.86 10.17
N ALA A 79 -4.67 11.67 10.24
CA ALA A 79 -3.69 12.69 9.90
C ALA A 79 -3.41 12.72 8.39
N LYS A 80 -2.98 13.88 7.89
CA LYS A 80 -2.47 14.02 6.51
C LYS A 80 -1.04 13.50 6.43
N THR A 81 -0.76 12.68 5.43
CA THR A 81 0.58 12.18 5.12
C THR A 81 1.26 13.04 4.07
N SER A 82 2.56 13.28 4.24
CA SER A 82 3.35 14.10 3.31
C SER A 82 3.81 13.29 2.09
N ILE A 83 4.28 14.00 1.06
CA ILE A 83 4.86 13.36 -0.13
C ILE A 83 6.07 12.47 0.18
N LEU A 84 6.84 12.80 1.22
CA LEU A 84 7.97 12.01 1.70
C LEU A 84 7.55 10.61 2.18
N TYR A 85 6.32 10.47 2.69
CA TYR A 85 5.76 9.18 3.07
C TYR A 85 5.14 8.47 1.86
N ASN A 86 4.33 9.21 1.13
CA ASN A 86 3.51 8.71 0.03
C ASN A 86 4.34 8.10 -1.10
N LEU A 87 5.38 8.80 -1.56
CA LEU A 87 6.20 8.37 -2.68
C LEU A 87 6.89 7.00 -2.45
N PRO A 88 7.63 6.77 -1.34
CA PRO A 88 8.18 5.45 -1.05
C PRO A 88 7.09 4.41 -0.73
N ALA A 89 6.00 4.80 -0.07
CA ALA A 89 4.88 3.90 0.24
C ALA A 89 4.27 3.27 -1.03
N TYR A 90 4.10 4.05 -2.10
CA TYR A 90 3.59 3.55 -3.38
C TYR A 90 4.66 2.87 -4.24
N SER A 91 5.83 3.47 -4.38
CA SER A 91 6.84 2.94 -5.31
C SER A 91 7.53 1.70 -4.77
N LEU A 92 7.85 1.65 -3.48
CA LEU A 92 8.68 0.59 -2.89
C LEU A 92 7.89 -0.41 -2.05
N TYR A 93 6.79 0.02 -1.42
CA TYR A 93 6.07 -0.79 -0.43
C TYR A 93 4.61 -1.09 -0.81
N SER A 94 4.20 -0.77 -2.04
CA SER A 94 2.92 -1.23 -2.58
C SER A 94 2.93 -2.75 -2.75
N SER A 95 1.75 -3.32 -2.98
CA SER A 95 1.61 -4.78 -2.94
C SER A 95 2.38 -5.46 -4.05
N PHE A 96 2.53 -4.80 -5.20
CA PHE A 96 3.22 -5.37 -6.36
C PHE A 96 4.76 -5.49 -6.16
N PRO A 97 5.50 -4.41 -5.81
CA PRO A 97 6.92 -4.51 -5.47
C PRO A 97 7.22 -5.50 -4.35
N VAL A 98 6.45 -5.45 -3.25
CA VAL A 98 6.68 -6.33 -2.11
C VAL A 98 6.41 -7.79 -2.48
N ALA A 99 5.35 -8.07 -3.24
CA ALA A 99 5.09 -9.42 -3.72
C ALA A 99 6.22 -9.94 -4.62
N LEU A 100 6.76 -9.10 -5.51
CA LEU A 100 7.84 -9.50 -6.41
C LEU A 100 9.14 -9.79 -5.64
N VAL A 101 9.46 -8.97 -4.63
CA VAL A 101 10.60 -9.18 -3.72
C VAL A 101 10.47 -10.51 -2.99
N ILE A 102 9.30 -10.81 -2.44
CA ILE A 102 9.03 -12.08 -1.75
C ILE A 102 9.13 -13.27 -2.72
N LEU A 103 8.63 -13.11 -3.95
CA LEU A 103 8.58 -14.19 -4.94
C LEU A 103 9.95 -14.56 -5.49
N LEU A 104 10.79 -13.56 -5.81
CA LEU A 104 12.13 -13.77 -6.37
C LEU A 104 13.17 -14.13 -5.30
N GLY A 105 12.86 -13.89 -4.02
CA GLY A 105 13.70 -14.30 -2.91
C GLY A 105 14.96 -13.43 -2.73
N PRO A 106 15.84 -13.81 -1.79
CA PRO A 106 16.93 -12.96 -1.32
C PRO A 106 18.08 -12.73 -2.32
N ASP A 107 18.20 -13.53 -3.38
CA ASP A 107 19.30 -13.39 -4.34
C ASP A 107 19.01 -12.29 -5.38
N GLU A 108 17.75 -12.15 -5.79
CA GLU A 108 17.34 -11.24 -6.88
C GLU A 108 16.46 -10.08 -6.41
N TRP A 109 16.32 -9.89 -5.09
CA TRP A 109 15.39 -8.92 -4.50
C TRP A 109 15.59 -7.47 -4.96
N LEU A 110 16.83 -7.02 -5.21
CA LEU A 110 17.10 -5.66 -5.69
C LEU A 110 16.57 -5.45 -7.11
N VAL A 111 16.80 -6.43 -7.99
CA VAL A 111 16.30 -6.40 -9.37
C VAL A 111 14.78 -6.44 -9.36
N ALA A 112 14.20 -7.30 -8.52
CA ALA A 112 12.77 -7.38 -8.29
C ALA A 112 12.18 -6.02 -7.89
N LEU A 113 12.76 -5.40 -6.85
CA LEU A 113 12.31 -4.14 -6.31
C LEU A 113 12.39 -3.03 -7.37
N VAL A 114 13.52 -2.89 -8.06
CA VAL A 114 13.71 -1.84 -9.07
C VAL A 114 12.73 -2.00 -10.24
N LEU A 115 12.61 -3.21 -10.78
CA LEU A 115 11.68 -3.48 -11.88
C LEU A 115 10.23 -3.21 -11.48
N ALA A 116 9.80 -3.74 -10.34
CA ALA A 116 8.42 -3.58 -9.88
C ALA A 116 8.11 -2.12 -9.55
N SER A 117 9.02 -1.40 -8.89
CA SER A 117 8.86 0.02 -8.57
C SER A 117 8.75 0.87 -9.84
N THR A 118 9.58 0.57 -10.86
CA THR A 118 9.55 1.25 -12.15
C THR A 118 8.22 1.01 -12.86
N VAL A 119 7.74 -0.23 -12.87
CA VAL A 119 6.43 -0.58 -13.45
C VAL A 119 5.29 0.10 -12.71
N SER A 120 5.30 0.10 -11.37
CA SER A 120 4.27 0.78 -10.56
C SER A 120 4.23 2.27 -10.87
N LEU A 121 5.38 2.95 -10.91
CA LEU A 121 5.46 4.37 -11.24
C LEU A 121 5.00 4.65 -12.68
N ALA A 122 5.51 3.89 -13.66
CA ALA A 122 5.14 4.07 -15.06
C ALA A 122 3.64 3.81 -15.29
N ALA A 123 3.07 2.79 -14.65
CA ALA A 123 1.64 2.52 -14.68
C ALA A 123 0.86 3.70 -14.08
N GLY A 124 1.30 4.23 -12.93
CA GLY A 124 0.72 5.43 -12.33
C GLY A 124 0.67 6.60 -13.32
N PHE A 125 1.82 6.97 -13.92
CA PHE A 125 1.90 8.07 -14.89
C PHE A 125 1.04 7.84 -16.13
N VAL A 126 1.12 6.66 -16.75
CA VAL A 126 0.39 6.36 -17.99
C VAL A 126 -1.12 6.34 -17.76
N LEU A 127 -1.57 5.80 -16.62
CA LEU A 127 -2.99 5.73 -16.29
C LEU A 127 -3.57 7.11 -15.95
N GLU A 128 -2.78 7.97 -15.31
CA GLU A 128 -3.16 9.37 -15.04
C GLU A 128 -3.25 10.17 -16.35
N GLU A 129 -2.23 10.07 -17.21
CA GLU A 129 -2.17 10.81 -18.49
C GLU A 129 -3.23 10.35 -19.49
N LYS A 130 -3.46 9.03 -19.63
CA LYS A 130 -4.33 8.50 -20.70
C LYS A 130 -5.79 8.30 -20.30
N LEU A 131 -6.07 8.05 -19.02
CA LEU A 131 -7.42 7.69 -18.58
C LEU A 131 -8.03 8.71 -17.62
N GLY A 132 -7.27 9.73 -17.19
CA GLY A 132 -7.73 10.70 -16.18
C GLY A 132 -8.11 10.04 -14.86
N LEU A 133 -7.62 8.82 -14.62
CA LEU A 133 -7.82 8.10 -13.38
C LEU A 133 -6.73 8.58 -12.42
N ASP A 134 -7.13 9.29 -11.36
CA ASP A 134 -6.23 9.73 -10.31
C ASP A 134 -5.78 8.50 -9.48
N ILE A 135 -4.81 7.77 -10.00
CA ILE A 135 -4.24 6.56 -9.37
C ILE A 135 -3.18 6.96 -8.34
N ALA A 136 -2.53 8.11 -8.54
CA ALA A 136 -1.71 8.79 -7.55
C ALA A 136 -2.54 9.51 -6.47
N HIS A 137 -3.80 9.14 -6.25
CA HIS A 137 -4.59 9.63 -5.12
C HIS A 137 -3.96 9.17 -3.80
N TRP A 138 -3.41 10.13 -3.05
CA TRP A 138 -2.74 9.91 -1.79
C TRP A 138 -3.70 10.10 -0.61
N GLY A 139 -4.20 8.99 -0.05
CA GLY A 139 -5.07 9.01 1.13
C GLY A 139 -6.30 8.11 0.99
N PRO A 140 -7.21 8.16 1.98
CA PRO A 140 -8.43 7.38 1.94
C PRO A 140 -9.25 7.74 0.70
N ARG A 141 -9.69 6.73 -0.05
CA ARG A 141 -10.73 6.89 -1.07
C ARG A 141 -12.07 6.70 -0.39
N PRO A 142 -13.05 7.61 -0.56
CA PRO A 142 -14.39 7.36 -0.06
C PRO A 142 -14.92 6.10 -0.73
N GLY A 143 -15.19 5.06 0.06
CA GLY A 143 -15.76 3.82 -0.43
C GLY A 143 -17.14 4.07 -1.02
N GLN A 144 -17.46 3.39 -2.12
CA GLN A 144 -18.86 3.31 -2.58
C GLN A 144 -19.61 2.44 -1.56
N VAL A 145 -20.28 3.04 -0.57
CA VAL A 145 -21.68 2.78 -0.15
C VAL A 145 -21.99 3.30 1.29
N SER A 146 -23.02 4.17 1.33
CA SER A 146 -24.07 4.48 2.33
C SER A 146 -23.77 5.01 3.75
N ARG A 147 -23.91 6.34 3.89
CA ARG A 147 -25.00 7.02 4.62
C ARG A 147 -25.60 6.30 5.85
N PHE A 148 -24.96 6.36 7.01
CA PHE A 148 -25.67 6.13 8.28
C PHE A 148 -25.24 7.04 9.45
N ILE A 149 -24.18 7.84 9.31
CA ILE A 149 -23.65 8.68 10.39
C ILE A 149 -23.34 10.07 9.82
N ARG A 150 -23.76 11.14 10.51
CA ARG A 150 -23.42 12.54 10.19
C ARG A 150 -22.08 12.90 10.83
N THR A 151 -21.10 13.38 10.06
CA THR A 151 -19.77 13.79 10.55
C THR A 151 -19.28 15.12 9.91
N ALA A 152 -18.32 15.77 10.60
CA ALA A 152 -17.90 17.19 10.55
C ALA A 152 -17.40 17.75 9.18
N THR A 153 -17.16 19.06 9.05
CA THR A 153 -16.66 19.73 7.81
C THR A 153 -15.16 20.09 7.87
N MET A 154 -14.47 20.13 6.72
CA MET A 154 -13.09 20.64 6.61
C MET A 154 -12.91 21.57 5.40
N GLU A 155 -12.13 22.64 5.58
CA GLU A 155 -11.72 23.54 4.50
C GLU A 155 -10.47 22.98 3.79
N TYR A 156 -10.56 22.83 2.47
CA TYR A 156 -9.46 22.37 1.60
C TYR A 156 -9.16 23.40 0.52
N VAL A 157 -7.87 23.56 0.20
CA VAL A 157 -7.36 24.38 -0.90
C VAL A 157 -6.69 23.44 -1.89
N ASP A 158 -7.18 23.43 -3.13
CA ASP A 158 -6.61 22.58 -4.18
C ASP A 158 -5.31 23.15 -4.77
N ALA A 159 -4.66 22.37 -5.64
CA ALA A 159 -3.42 22.75 -6.31
C ALA A 159 -3.58 23.94 -7.30
N TYR A 160 -4.81 24.36 -7.58
CA TYR A 160 -5.16 25.50 -8.43
C TYR A 160 -5.63 26.72 -7.62
N GLY A 161 -5.54 26.67 -6.28
CA GLY A 161 -5.90 27.78 -5.39
C GLY A 161 -7.40 27.93 -5.16
N VAL A 162 -8.20 26.92 -5.46
CA VAL A 162 -9.65 26.96 -5.25
C VAL A 162 -9.98 26.56 -3.81
N TYR A 163 -10.59 27.48 -3.07
CA TYR A 163 -11.10 27.23 -1.72
C TYR A 163 -12.41 26.46 -1.77
N GLN A 164 -12.43 25.22 -1.31
CA GLN A 164 -13.65 24.42 -1.20
C GLN A 164 -13.91 24.03 0.26
N LYS A 165 -15.13 24.28 0.71
CA LYS A 165 -15.69 23.69 1.94
C LYS A 165 -16.18 22.31 1.60
N VAL A 166 -15.49 21.29 2.10
CA VAL A 166 -15.83 19.90 1.87
C VAL A 166 -16.43 19.38 3.17
N ASP A 167 -17.72 19.01 3.14
CA ASP A 167 -18.28 18.16 4.19
C ASP A 167 -17.40 16.91 4.26
N LEU A 168 -16.84 16.56 5.43
CA LEU A 168 -15.97 15.37 5.54
C LEU A 168 -16.74 14.08 5.25
N ASP A 169 -18.07 14.17 5.23
CA ASP A 169 -18.95 13.20 4.62
C ASP A 169 -19.51 13.75 3.31
N VAL A 170 -19.50 12.92 2.26
CA VAL A 170 -20.66 12.71 1.38
C VAL A 170 -21.98 13.30 1.99
N GLY A 171 -22.47 14.50 1.75
CA GLY A 171 -22.14 15.62 0.88
C GLY A 171 -23.48 16.31 0.69
N LEU A 172 -23.75 17.43 1.39
CA LEU A 172 -25.04 18.09 1.26
C LEU A 172 -25.07 18.89 -0.05
N LYS A 173 -25.81 18.33 -1.01
CA LYS A 173 -26.39 19.05 -2.15
C LYS A 173 -26.99 20.37 -1.67
N THR A 174 -26.41 21.48 -2.13
CA THR A 174 -27.02 22.46 -3.05
C THR A 174 -25.93 23.31 -3.65
#